data_AF-A0A521JY74-F1
#
_entry.id   AF-A0A521JY74-F1
#
_cell.length_a   1.000
_cell.length_b   1.000
_cell.length_c   1.000
_cell.angle_alpha   90.00
_cell.angle_beta   90.00
_cell.angle_gamma   90.00
#
_symmetry.space_group_name_H-M   'P 1'
#
loop_
_entity.id
_entity.type
_entity.pdbx_description
1 polymer ?
#
loop_
_entity_poly.entity_id
_entity_poly.type
_entity_poly.pdbx_seq_one_letter_code
_entity_poly.pdbx_strand_id
1 'polypeptide(L)'
;MEIRFQPALLQEVIDSFVEKTEREGDPTYYKEFHELADPIYEKFSLDDREAEFKKLYQYLFGTWGFSDIVRDAFDEFPQLKERIGIVLIKGVLKEDQEGVDILRKWGSVEQDLAKQFEDKGLKGVGIKLIPRRFYDPALTRYCRHELMHIADILDETFGYDPDTKVGQNPGEETLILHRYRVLWCLHIDSRLLREGKESMLTREDRFKEFRSWYRKIPPAQLKSVFEGLWQADQLTHAELVEMATDTLRVMDRALDVEGGELPEVQNKVMLMPGFPCPLCRFPTYSWVEDLENKLEKHVLDFIRDNHPGWDTEFGACDRCVEVYKLRADGVM
;
A
#
# COMPACT_ATOMS: atom_id res chain seq x y z
N MET A 1 -10.80 5.94 22.65
CA MET A 1 -10.32 4.87 21.76
C MET A 1 -9.95 3.62 22.55
N GLU A 2 -10.39 2.46 22.13
CA GLU A 2 -10.02 1.15 22.68
C GLU A 2 -9.11 0.39 21.69
N ILE A 3 -8.03 -0.24 22.16
CA ILE A 3 -7.17 -1.11 21.33
C ILE A 3 -7.32 -2.56 21.80
N ARG A 4 -7.69 -3.45 20.89
CA ARG A 4 -7.79 -4.89 21.13
C ARG A 4 -6.88 -5.67 20.20
N PHE A 5 -6.20 -6.67 20.77
CA PHE A 5 -5.38 -7.61 20.03
C PHE A 5 -6.11 -8.96 19.94
N GLN A 6 -6.03 -9.60 18.78
CA GLN A 6 -6.60 -10.93 18.61
C GLN A 6 -5.81 -11.95 19.46
N PRO A 7 -6.46 -12.84 20.22
CA PRO A 7 -5.74 -13.80 21.07
C PRO A 7 -4.73 -14.67 20.34
N ALA A 8 -5.04 -15.09 19.10
CA ALA A 8 -4.12 -15.86 18.27
C ALA A 8 -2.82 -15.09 17.93
N LEU A 9 -2.91 -13.78 17.70
CA LEU A 9 -1.73 -12.93 17.50
C LEU A 9 -0.89 -12.87 18.77
N LEU A 10 -1.53 -12.68 19.93
CA LEU A 10 -0.82 -12.60 21.21
C LEU A 10 -0.01 -13.88 21.47
N GLN A 11 -0.65 -15.03 21.29
CA GLN A 11 0.01 -16.32 21.40
C GLN A 11 1.21 -16.43 20.44
N GLU A 12 1.01 -16.14 19.15
CA GLU A 12 2.07 -16.30 18.15
C GLU A 12 3.26 -15.36 18.41
N VAL A 13 3.02 -14.13 18.88
CA VAL A 13 4.08 -13.20 19.27
C VAL A 13 4.89 -13.76 20.44
N ILE A 14 4.22 -14.20 21.51
CA ILE A 14 4.87 -14.70 22.71
C ILE A 14 5.67 -15.97 22.41
N ASP A 15 5.04 -16.96 21.76
CA ASP A 15 5.67 -18.24 21.43
C ASP A 15 6.91 -18.03 20.53
N SER A 16 6.79 -17.21 19.47
CA SER A 16 7.91 -16.95 18.55
C SER A 16 9.02 -16.11 19.18
N PHE A 17 8.67 -15.16 20.06
CA PHE A 17 9.65 -14.35 20.77
C PHE A 17 10.47 -15.17 21.76
N VAL A 18 9.80 -16.00 22.58
CA VAL A 18 10.47 -16.92 23.52
C VAL A 18 11.43 -17.86 22.79
N GLU A 19 10.97 -18.49 21.70
CA GLU A 19 11.80 -19.40 20.90
C GLU A 19 13.00 -18.66 20.27
N LYS A 20 12.81 -17.41 19.84
CA LYS A 20 13.88 -16.59 19.28
C LYS A 20 14.93 -16.25 20.33
N THR A 21 14.55 -15.70 21.47
CA THR A 21 15.50 -15.25 22.51
C THR A 21 16.27 -16.43 23.10
N GLU A 22 15.60 -17.57 23.29
CA GLU A 22 16.26 -18.79 23.76
C GLU A 22 17.33 -19.28 22.75
N ARG A 23 17.01 -19.29 21.45
CA ARG A 23 17.98 -19.61 20.38
C ARG A 23 19.14 -18.63 20.32
N GLU A 24 18.90 -17.38 20.65
CA GLU A 24 19.92 -16.32 20.73
C GLU A 24 20.75 -16.38 22.04
N GLY A 25 20.44 -17.33 22.95
CA GLY A 25 21.18 -17.59 24.17
C GLY A 25 20.67 -16.86 25.41
N ASP A 26 19.51 -16.21 25.34
CA ASP A 26 18.84 -15.57 26.47
C ASP A 26 17.59 -16.38 26.91
N PRO A 27 17.71 -17.20 27.98
CA PRO A 27 16.61 -18.03 28.47
C PRO A 27 15.65 -17.27 29.39
N THR A 28 15.80 -15.95 29.60
CA THR A 28 15.01 -15.17 30.56
C THR A 28 13.51 -15.31 30.31
N TYR A 29 13.07 -15.01 29.09
CA TYR A 29 11.66 -15.06 28.71
C TYR A 29 11.09 -16.49 28.68
N TYR A 30 11.92 -17.47 28.32
CA TYR A 30 11.55 -18.88 28.39
C TYR A 30 11.23 -19.30 29.83
N LYS A 31 12.11 -18.96 30.78
CA LYS A 31 11.90 -19.29 32.19
C LYS A 31 10.66 -18.60 32.75
N GLU A 32 10.51 -17.30 32.49
CA GLU A 32 9.34 -16.53 32.95
C GLU A 32 8.02 -17.10 32.38
N PHE A 33 8.00 -17.46 31.10
CA PHE A 33 6.84 -18.10 30.48
C PHE A 33 6.48 -19.40 31.20
N HIS A 34 7.46 -20.29 31.42
CA HIS A 34 7.22 -21.58 32.08
C HIS A 34 6.80 -21.44 33.55
N GLU A 35 7.40 -20.52 34.29
CA GLU A 35 7.01 -20.22 35.68
C GLU A 35 5.52 -19.85 35.80
N LEU A 36 4.96 -19.20 34.77
CA LEU A 36 3.55 -18.81 34.72
C LEU A 36 2.65 -19.86 34.04
N ALA A 37 3.17 -20.61 33.06
CA ALA A 37 2.43 -21.61 32.30
C ALA A 37 2.29 -22.94 33.04
N ASP A 38 3.32 -23.40 33.74
CA ASP A 38 3.32 -24.69 34.44
C ASP A 38 2.16 -24.80 35.47
N PRO A 39 1.86 -23.76 36.28
CA PRO A 39 0.69 -23.77 37.16
C PRO A 39 -0.65 -23.93 36.44
N ILE A 40 -0.76 -23.52 35.17
CA ILE A 40 -1.99 -23.69 34.39
C ILE A 40 -2.24 -25.18 34.11
N TYR A 41 -1.17 -25.92 33.78
CA TYR A 41 -1.26 -27.37 33.61
C TYR A 41 -1.61 -28.08 34.92
N GLU A 42 -1.12 -27.61 36.06
CA GLU A 42 -1.35 -28.26 37.35
C GLU A 42 -2.71 -27.96 37.97
N LYS A 43 -3.22 -26.72 37.82
CA LYS A 43 -4.38 -26.23 38.58
C LYS A 43 -5.70 -26.24 37.81
N PHE A 44 -5.66 -26.30 36.48
CA PHE A 44 -6.85 -26.20 35.65
C PHE A 44 -7.12 -27.47 34.85
N SER A 45 -8.41 -27.78 34.68
CA SER A 45 -8.88 -28.87 33.83
C SER A 45 -8.56 -28.61 32.36
N LEU A 46 -8.55 -29.64 31.52
CA LEU A 46 -8.27 -29.49 30.08
C LEU A 46 -9.21 -28.47 29.40
N ASP A 47 -10.48 -28.45 29.79
CA ASP A 47 -11.49 -27.56 29.20
C ASP A 47 -11.31 -26.09 29.63
N ASP A 48 -10.76 -25.85 30.83
CA ASP A 48 -10.55 -24.50 31.36
C ASP A 48 -9.20 -23.88 30.96
N ARG A 49 -8.21 -24.71 30.60
CA ARG A 49 -6.84 -24.27 30.30
C ARG A 49 -6.79 -23.24 29.17
N GLU A 50 -7.60 -23.38 28.13
CA GLU A 50 -7.58 -22.46 26.99
C GLU A 50 -7.89 -21.01 27.41
N ALA A 51 -8.86 -20.82 28.31
CA ALA A 51 -9.22 -19.50 28.82
C ALA A 51 -8.10 -18.90 29.69
N GLU A 52 -7.41 -19.72 30.48
CA GLU A 52 -6.29 -19.28 31.30
C GLU A 52 -5.05 -18.95 30.46
N PHE A 53 -4.75 -19.73 29.42
CA PHE A 53 -3.68 -19.40 28.47
C PHE A 53 -3.93 -18.07 27.76
N LYS A 54 -5.18 -17.79 27.36
CA LYS A 54 -5.54 -16.48 26.78
C LYS A 54 -5.22 -15.32 27.73
N LYS A 55 -5.50 -15.48 29.04
CA LYS A 55 -5.15 -14.48 30.06
C LYS A 55 -3.63 -14.36 30.23
N LEU A 56 -2.91 -15.49 30.25
CA LEU A 56 -1.45 -15.50 30.35
C LEU A 56 -0.80 -14.76 29.18
N TYR A 57 -1.16 -15.09 27.94
CA TYR A 57 -0.63 -14.43 26.75
C TYR A 57 -0.92 -12.93 26.76
N GLN A 58 -2.13 -12.53 27.17
CA GLN A 58 -2.46 -11.12 27.32
C GLN A 58 -1.63 -10.41 28.40
N TYR A 59 -1.41 -11.08 29.54
CA TYR A 59 -0.58 -10.57 30.62
C TYR A 59 0.87 -10.38 30.17
N LEU A 60 1.48 -11.40 29.57
CA LEU A 60 2.86 -11.36 29.08
C LEU A 60 3.05 -10.32 27.98
N PHE A 61 2.12 -10.26 27.02
CA PHE A 61 2.20 -9.29 25.93
C PHE A 61 2.14 -7.83 26.41
N GLY A 62 1.38 -7.56 27.47
CA GLY A 62 1.40 -6.26 28.14
C GLY A 62 2.69 -6.03 28.91
N THR A 63 3.10 -7.01 29.74
CA THR A 63 4.22 -6.87 30.67
C THR A 63 5.57 -6.75 29.95
N TRP A 64 5.73 -7.45 28.82
CA TRP A 64 6.92 -7.37 27.98
C TRP A 64 6.89 -6.15 27.04
N GLY A 65 5.90 -5.27 27.15
CA GLY A 65 5.86 -3.97 26.46
C GLY A 65 5.41 -4.02 24.99
N PHE A 66 5.02 -5.18 24.45
CA PHE A 66 4.58 -5.27 23.05
C PHE A 66 3.31 -4.46 22.76
N SER A 67 2.43 -4.36 23.76
CA SER A 67 1.23 -3.53 23.68
C SER A 67 1.56 -2.05 23.57
N ASP A 68 2.64 -1.63 24.21
CA ASP A 68 2.99 -0.22 24.40
C ASP A 68 3.52 0.38 23.09
N ILE A 69 4.24 -0.41 22.28
CA ILE A 69 4.73 0.03 20.95
C ILE A 69 3.59 0.61 20.09
N VAL A 70 2.43 -0.04 20.08
CA VAL A 70 1.28 0.45 19.30
C VAL A 70 0.57 1.60 20.01
N ARG A 71 0.44 1.55 21.35
CA ARG A 71 -0.18 2.64 22.13
C ARG A 71 0.60 3.95 21.96
N ASP A 72 1.91 3.89 22.12
CA ASP A 72 2.82 5.02 21.97
C ASP A 72 2.77 5.60 20.55
N ALA A 73 2.65 4.75 19.53
CA ALA A 73 2.44 5.24 18.18
C ALA A 73 1.16 6.08 18.05
N PHE A 74 0.05 5.67 18.68
CA PHE A 74 -1.18 6.48 18.70
C PHE A 74 -1.05 7.77 19.54
N ASP A 75 -0.16 7.82 20.52
CA ASP A 75 0.11 9.05 21.29
C ASP A 75 0.66 10.17 20.41
N GLU A 76 1.35 9.83 19.32
CA GLU A 76 1.82 10.79 18.32
C GLU A 76 0.72 11.33 17.38
N PHE A 77 -0.48 10.75 17.44
CA PHE A 77 -1.64 11.11 16.61
C PHE A 77 -2.89 11.34 17.47
N PRO A 78 -2.89 12.36 18.35
CA PRO A 78 -4.01 12.63 19.26
C PRO A 78 -5.34 12.82 18.52
N GLN A 79 -5.33 13.43 17.33
CA GLN A 79 -6.50 13.61 16.47
C GLN A 79 -7.17 12.28 16.07
N LEU A 80 -6.40 11.18 15.97
CA LEU A 80 -6.97 9.87 15.65
C LEU A 80 -7.73 9.30 16.85
N LYS A 81 -7.29 9.55 18.08
CA LYS A 81 -7.95 9.06 19.30
C LYS A 81 -9.34 9.65 19.50
N GLU A 82 -9.58 10.85 18.97
CA GLU A 82 -10.87 11.54 19.00
C GLU A 82 -11.85 11.01 17.94
N ARG A 83 -11.33 10.40 16.87
CA ARG A 83 -12.11 9.96 15.71
C ARG A 83 -12.29 8.44 15.65
N ILE A 84 -11.47 7.70 16.40
CA ILE A 84 -11.47 6.24 16.42
C ILE A 84 -12.04 5.73 17.75
N GLY A 85 -13.09 4.92 17.64
CA GLY A 85 -13.72 4.25 18.77
C GLY A 85 -12.95 3.01 19.21
N ILE A 86 -12.58 2.18 18.22
CA ILE A 86 -11.90 0.89 18.43
C ILE A 86 -10.83 0.64 17.36
N VAL A 87 -9.74 0.01 17.78
CA VAL A 87 -8.67 -0.51 16.94
C VAL A 87 -8.57 -2.02 17.19
N LEU A 88 -8.72 -2.81 16.13
CA LEU A 88 -8.58 -4.27 16.18
C LEU A 88 -7.29 -4.68 15.48
N ILE A 89 -6.40 -5.34 16.21
CA ILE A 89 -5.08 -5.75 15.72
C ILE A 89 -5.06 -7.25 15.57
N LYS A 90 -4.79 -7.73 14.35
CA LYS A 90 -4.74 -9.16 14.03
C LYS A 90 -3.45 -9.60 13.35
N GLY A 91 -3.14 -10.87 13.56
CA GLY A 91 -2.03 -11.56 12.91
C GLY A 91 -2.31 -11.85 11.44
N VAL A 92 -1.28 -11.70 10.61
CA VAL A 92 -1.25 -12.19 9.23
C VAL A 92 0.05 -12.96 8.97
N LEU A 93 0.04 -13.80 7.94
CA LEU A 93 1.15 -14.73 7.67
C LEU A 93 2.22 -14.15 6.75
N LYS A 94 1.86 -13.14 5.92
CA LYS A 94 2.72 -12.62 4.86
C LYS A 94 2.75 -11.09 4.85
N GLU A 95 3.84 -10.52 4.36
CA GLU A 95 4.09 -9.07 4.36
C GLU A 95 3.13 -8.31 3.44
N ASP A 96 2.68 -8.94 2.36
CA ASP A 96 1.68 -8.39 1.44
C ASP A 96 0.26 -8.37 2.03
N GLN A 97 0.06 -8.96 3.21
CA GLN A 97 -1.21 -8.93 3.96
C GLN A 97 -1.21 -7.92 5.11
N GLU A 98 -0.05 -7.34 5.44
CA GLU A 98 0.05 -6.28 6.44
C GLU A 98 -0.62 -4.99 5.93
N GLY A 99 -1.10 -4.18 6.85
CA GLY A 99 -1.66 -2.86 6.55
C GLY A 99 -2.86 -2.51 7.41
N VAL A 100 -3.49 -1.39 7.10
CA VAL A 100 -4.63 -0.85 7.84
C VAL A 100 -5.87 -0.67 6.99
N ASP A 101 -7.03 -0.70 7.62
CA ASP A 101 -8.32 -0.51 6.96
C ASP A 101 -9.39 -0.03 7.96
N ILE A 102 -10.48 0.53 7.46
CA ILE A 102 -11.68 0.81 8.26
C ILE A 102 -12.50 -0.48 8.38
N LEU A 103 -13.01 -0.79 9.58
CA LEU A 103 -13.66 -2.08 9.91
C LEU A 103 -14.96 -2.39 9.16
N ARG A 104 -15.40 -1.57 8.19
CA ARG A 104 -16.64 -1.80 7.42
C ARG A 104 -16.67 -3.12 6.64
N LYS A 105 -15.49 -3.66 6.30
CA LYS A 105 -15.32 -4.88 5.49
C LYS A 105 -14.83 -6.09 6.29
N TRP A 106 -14.80 -5.99 7.62
CA TRP A 106 -14.25 -7.03 8.49
C TRP A 106 -15.37 -7.86 9.12
N GLY A 107 -15.51 -9.12 8.71
CA GLY A 107 -16.37 -10.12 9.36
C GLY A 107 -17.82 -9.66 9.61
N SER A 108 -18.59 -10.46 10.36
CA SER A 108 -19.88 -10.00 10.90
C SER A 108 -19.71 -9.33 12.26
N VAL A 109 -18.84 -9.88 13.12
CA VAL A 109 -18.62 -9.39 14.49
C VAL A 109 -17.97 -8.01 14.50
N GLU A 110 -16.91 -7.82 13.71
CA GLU A 110 -16.23 -6.52 13.64
C GLU A 110 -17.08 -5.47 12.93
N GLN A 111 -17.93 -5.87 11.98
CA GLN A 111 -18.91 -5.00 11.37
C GLN A 111 -19.95 -4.51 12.39
N ASP A 112 -20.46 -5.38 13.25
CA ASP A 112 -21.41 -4.99 14.29
C ASP A 112 -20.76 -4.10 15.36
N LEU A 113 -19.50 -4.37 15.71
CA LEU A 113 -18.71 -3.47 16.56
C LEU A 113 -18.50 -2.12 15.89
N ALA A 114 -18.15 -2.08 14.60
CA ALA A 114 -17.96 -0.84 13.86
C ALA A 114 -19.23 0.02 13.88
N LYS A 115 -20.40 -0.58 13.63
CA LYS A 115 -21.70 0.13 13.69
C LYS A 115 -21.94 0.81 15.04
N GLN A 116 -21.65 0.12 16.15
CA GLN A 116 -21.82 0.69 17.51
C GLN A 116 -20.99 1.96 17.74
N PHE A 117 -19.84 2.08 17.08
CA PHE A 117 -19.00 3.29 17.15
C PHE A 117 -19.41 4.33 16.11
N GLU A 118 -19.84 3.91 14.91
CA GLU A 118 -20.34 4.80 13.87
C GLU A 118 -21.57 5.58 14.33
N ASP A 119 -22.47 4.97 15.11
CA ASP A 119 -23.61 5.64 15.75
C ASP A 119 -23.20 6.80 16.68
N LYS A 120 -21.94 6.79 17.15
CA LYS A 120 -21.35 7.85 18.00
C LYS A 120 -20.47 8.82 17.20
N GLY A 121 -20.46 8.73 15.88
CA GLY A 121 -19.59 9.52 15.00
C GLY A 121 -18.13 9.05 14.98
N LEU A 122 -17.81 7.89 15.57
CA LEU A 122 -16.46 7.33 15.62
C LEU A 122 -16.27 6.23 14.58
N LYS A 123 -15.03 5.97 14.18
CA LYS A 123 -14.69 4.87 13.26
C LYS A 123 -14.03 3.70 13.98
N GLY A 124 -14.22 2.51 13.43
CA GLY A 124 -13.46 1.33 13.78
C GLY A 124 -12.31 1.14 12.80
N VAL A 125 -11.10 0.85 13.30
CA VAL A 125 -9.90 0.62 12.51
C VAL A 125 -9.39 -0.80 12.72
N GLY A 126 -8.96 -1.45 11.65
CA GLY A 126 -8.29 -2.74 11.69
C GLY A 126 -6.82 -2.59 11.29
N ILE A 127 -5.91 -3.19 12.07
CA ILE A 127 -4.48 -3.26 11.77
C ILE A 127 -4.10 -4.73 11.60
N LYS A 128 -3.43 -5.06 10.50
CA LYS A 128 -2.88 -6.39 10.20
C LYS A 128 -1.36 -6.33 10.32
N LEU A 129 -0.81 -7.19 11.17
CA LEU A 129 0.63 -7.28 11.41
C LEU A 129 1.08 -8.74 11.37
N ILE A 130 2.28 -8.98 10.85
CA ILE A 130 2.94 -10.26 11.11
C ILE A 130 3.42 -10.25 12.56
N PRO A 131 3.19 -11.32 13.34
CA PRO A 131 3.63 -11.43 14.74
C PRO A 131 5.09 -11.01 14.96
N ARG A 132 6.00 -11.39 14.05
CA ARG A 132 7.43 -11.08 14.18
C ARG A 132 7.77 -9.59 14.22
N ARG A 133 6.84 -8.72 13.79
CA ARG A 133 7.02 -7.26 13.87
C ARG A 133 7.12 -6.77 15.32
N PHE A 134 6.48 -7.44 16.28
CA PHE A 134 6.46 -6.97 17.67
C PHE A 134 7.83 -6.93 18.34
N TYR A 135 8.82 -7.65 17.80
CA TYR A 135 10.21 -7.61 18.24
C TYR A 135 11.17 -7.16 17.13
N ASP A 136 10.63 -6.48 16.11
CA ASP A 136 11.39 -5.75 15.09
C ASP A 136 11.46 -4.26 15.52
N PRO A 137 12.65 -3.67 15.67
CA PRO A 137 12.78 -2.24 15.98
C PRO A 137 12.08 -1.32 14.96
N ALA A 138 11.78 -1.81 13.76
CA ALA A 138 11.05 -1.08 12.73
C ALA A 138 9.55 -0.87 13.03
N LEU A 139 8.96 -1.57 14.02
CA LEU A 139 7.51 -1.52 14.22
C LEU A 139 7.00 -0.10 14.51
N THR A 140 7.75 0.70 15.25
CA THR A 140 7.35 2.09 15.55
C THR A 140 7.21 2.92 14.27
N ARG A 141 8.18 2.87 13.36
CA ARG A 141 8.10 3.59 12.07
C ARG A 141 7.02 3.00 11.14
N TYR A 142 6.81 1.69 11.20
CA TYR A 142 5.70 1.04 10.49
C TYR A 142 4.35 1.57 10.98
N CYS A 143 4.12 1.59 12.30
CA CYS A 143 2.90 2.13 12.90
C CYS A 143 2.69 3.59 12.51
N ARG A 144 3.72 4.45 12.56
CA ARG A 144 3.59 5.85 12.11
C ARG A 144 3.13 5.94 10.65
N HIS A 145 3.72 5.15 9.76
CA HIS A 145 3.36 5.14 8.34
C HIS A 145 1.91 4.73 8.13
N GLU A 146 1.49 3.65 8.78
CA GLU A 146 0.12 3.15 8.68
C GLU A 146 -0.91 4.10 9.35
N LEU A 147 -0.57 4.74 10.46
CA LEU A 147 -1.44 5.73 11.10
C LEU A 147 -1.61 6.98 10.25
N MET A 148 -0.62 7.36 9.44
CA MET A 148 -0.77 8.43 8.44
C MET A 148 -1.76 8.05 7.35
N HIS A 149 -1.80 6.79 6.89
CA HIS A 149 -2.88 6.32 5.99
C HIS A 149 -4.25 6.49 6.64
N ILE A 150 -4.40 6.10 7.91
CA ILE A 150 -5.67 6.29 8.64
C ILE A 150 -6.01 7.77 8.79
N ALA A 151 -5.03 8.63 9.10
CA ALA A 151 -5.24 10.07 9.19
C ALA A 151 -5.78 10.64 7.89
N ASP A 152 -5.19 10.28 6.76
CA ASP A 152 -5.66 10.68 5.43
C ASP A 152 -7.04 10.13 5.12
N ILE A 153 -7.30 8.84 5.36
CA ILE A 153 -8.62 8.21 5.13
C ILE A 153 -9.74 8.92 5.88
N LEU A 154 -9.43 9.39 7.10
CA LEU A 154 -10.40 10.10 7.90
C LEU A 154 -10.47 11.60 7.54
N ASP A 155 -9.43 12.23 7.02
CA ASP A 155 -9.44 13.65 6.68
C ASP A 155 -10.40 13.96 5.51
N GLU A 156 -11.39 14.82 5.76
CA GLU A 156 -12.36 15.25 4.75
C GLU A 156 -11.70 16.02 3.60
N THR A 157 -10.61 16.72 3.86
CA THR A 157 -9.85 17.47 2.85
C THR A 157 -9.03 16.55 1.95
N PHE A 158 -8.61 15.39 2.46
CA PHE A 158 -8.00 14.34 1.63
C PHE A 158 -9.04 13.70 0.71
N GLY A 159 -10.28 13.55 1.18
CA GLY A 159 -11.41 13.14 0.35
C GLY A 159 -11.35 11.68 -0.10
N TYR A 160 -10.91 10.78 0.79
CA TYR A 160 -10.84 9.34 0.48
C TYR A 160 -12.21 8.76 0.14
N ASP A 161 -12.31 8.10 -1.02
CA ASP A 161 -13.50 7.38 -1.45
C ASP A 161 -13.20 5.87 -1.57
N PRO A 162 -13.77 5.02 -0.68
CA PRO A 162 -13.55 3.57 -0.71
C PRO A 162 -14.23 2.87 -1.89
N ASP A 163 -15.12 3.56 -2.60
CA ASP A 163 -15.87 3.05 -3.75
C ASP A 163 -15.30 3.52 -5.09
N THR A 164 -14.17 4.26 -5.07
CA THR A 164 -13.42 4.65 -6.26
C THR A 164 -13.08 3.42 -7.11
N LYS A 165 -13.58 3.41 -8.34
CA LYS A 165 -13.28 2.38 -9.34
C LYS A 165 -12.22 2.90 -10.31
N VAL A 166 -11.20 2.09 -10.54
CA VAL A 166 -10.11 2.41 -11.48
C VAL A 166 -9.92 1.28 -12.48
N GLY A 167 -9.45 1.64 -13.68
CA GLY A 167 -9.22 0.70 -14.76
C GLY A 167 -10.50 0.16 -15.42
N GLN A 168 -10.35 -0.37 -16.63
CA GLN A 168 -11.43 -0.99 -17.40
C GLN A 168 -11.46 -2.52 -17.25
N ASN A 169 -10.41 -3.09 -16.68
CA ASN A 169 -10.25 -4.54 -16.46
C ASN A 169 -9.36 -4.81 -15.23
N PRO A 170 -9.37 -6.03 -14.66
CA PRO A 170 -8.65 -6.34 -13.43
C PRO A 170 -7.12 -6.12 -13.49
N GLY A 171 -6.51 -6.29 -14.66
CA GLY A 171 -5.07 -6.07 -14.84
C GLY A 171 -4.70 -4.59 -14.79
N GLU A 172 -5.49 -3.76 -15.45
CA GLU A 172 -5.35 -2.30 -15.41
C GLU A 172 -5.66 -1.74 -14.03
N GLU A 173 -6.73 -2.21 -13.39
CA GLU A 173 -7.09 -1.87 -12.01
C GLU A 173 -5.92 -2.15 -11.06
N THR A 174 -5.36 -3.36 -11.12
CA THR A 174 -4.20 -3.76 -10.30
C THR A 174 -3.01 -2.82 -10.51
N LEU A 175 -2.69 -2.48 -11.76
CA LEU A 175 -1.60 -1.57 -12.09
C LEU A 175 -1.81 -0.16 -11.52
N ILE A 176 -3.01 0.40 -11.67
CA ILE A 176 -3.36 1.72 -11.15
C ILE A 176 -3.27 1.73 -9.62
N LEU A 177 -3.83 0.72 -8.95
CA LEU A 177 -3.78 0.62 -7.49
C LEU A 177 -2.35 0.52 -6.96
N HIS A 178 -1.45 -0.18 -7.66
CA HIS A 178 -0.04 -0.21 -7.28
C HIS A 178 0.63 1.16 -7.40
N ARG A 179 0.37 1.91 -8.48
CA ARG A 179 0.90 3.28 -8.63
C ARG A 179 0.34 4.24 -7.59
N TYR A 180 -0.96 4.15 -7.34
CA TYR A 180 -1.64 4.91 -6.29
C TYR A 180 -0.97 4.68 -4.94
N ARG A 181 -0.71 3.41 -4.57
CA ARG A 181 0.03 3.05 -3.34
C ARG A 181 1.42 3.70 -3.29
N VAL A 182 2.19 3.64 -4.38
CA VAL A 182 3.54 4.23 -4.43
C VAL A 182 3.49 5.75 -4.21
N LEU A 183 2.57 6.45 -4.88
CA LEU A 183 2.41 7.90 -4.71
C LEU A 183 1.97 8.27 -3.29
N TRP A 184 0.99 7.54 -2.74
CA TRP A 184 0.48 7.80 -1.40
C TRP A 184 1.55 7.55 -0.31
N CYS A 185 2.22 6.40 -0.38
CA CYS A 185 3.28 6.04 0.56
C CYS A 185 4.48 7.00 0.48
N LEU A 186 4.83 7.48 -0.72
CA LEU A 186 5.84 8.52 -0.91
C LEU A 186 5.46 9.80 -0.16
N HIS A 187 4.22 10.26 -0.33
CA HIS A 187 3.73 11.47 0.33
C HIS A 187 3.62 11.34 1.86
N ILE A 188 3.30 10.14 2.36
CA ILE A 188 3.31 9.85 3.80
C ILE A 188 4.73 9.95 4.37
N ASP A 189 5.70 9.27 3.76
CA ASP A 189 7.07 9.27 4.28
C ASP A 189 7.71 10.66 4.17
N SER A 190 7.36 11.45 3.15
CA SER A 190 7.82 12.82 3.04
C SER A 190 7.25 13.72 4.15
N ARG A 191 5.97 13.58 4.51
CA ARG A 191 5.36 14.30 5.64
C ARG A 191 5.95 13.90 6.99
N LEU A 192 6.14 12.59 7.23
CA LEU A 192 6.78 12.10 8.46
C LEU A 192 8.17 12.71 8.65
N LEU A 193 8.99 12.74 7.58
CA LEU A 193 10.33 13.34 7.65
C LEU A 193 10.28 14.86 7.87
N ARG A 194 9.31 15.58 7.29
CA ARG A 194 9.11 17.02 7.56
C ARG A 194 8.71 17.30 9.01
N GLU A 195 7.97 16.39 9.63
CA GLU A 195 7.64 16.43 11.07
C GLU A 195 8.81 16.00 11.97
N GLY A 196 9.97 15.65 11.41
CA GLY A 196 11.13 15.16 12.16
C GLY A 196 10.96 13.74 12.72
N LYS A 197 9.98 12.99 12.22
CA LYS A 197 9.73 11.59 12.58
C LYS A 197 10.48 10.65 11.63
N GLU A 198 10.87 9.48 12.14
CA GLU A 198 11.43 8.41 11.31
C GLU A 198 10.33 7.86 10.38
N SER A 199 10.58 7.89 9.07
CA SER A 199 9.70 7.33 8.03
C SER A 199 9.93 5.83 7.83
N MET A 200 8.97 5.14 7.20
CA MET A 200 9.09 3.70 6.94
C MET A 200 10.23 3.39 5.96
N LEU A 201 10.30 4.14 4.86
CA LEU A 201 11.40 4.11 3.92
C LEU A 201 12.11 5.46 3.87
N THR A 202 13.41 5.42 3.55
CA THR A 202 14.20 6.63 3.30
C THR A 202 13.73 7.33 2.01
N ARG A 203 14.11 8.61 1.86
CA ARG A 203 13.86 9.36 0.62
C ARG A 203 14.50 8.65 -0.59
N GLU A 204 15.70 8.10 -0.42
CA GLU A 204 16.43 7.37 -1.45
C GLU A 204 15.69 6.09 -1.86
N ASP A 205 15.15 5.34 -0.90
CA ASP A 205 14.41 4.12 -1.18
C ASP A 205 13.06 4.41 -1.82
N ARG A 206 12.37 5.48 -1.41
CA ARG A 206 11.17 5.97 -2.11
C ARG A 206 11.47 6.42 -3.52
N PHE A 207 12.60 7.08 -3.76
CA PHE A 207 13.00 7.43 -5.12
C PHE A 207 13.28 6.19 -5.99
N LYS A 208 13.93 5.16 -5.43
CA LYS A 208 14.15 3.88 -6.13
C LYS A 208 12.82 3.20 -6.48
N GLU A 209 11.89 3.13 -5.52
CA GLU A 209 10.56 2.57 -5.73
C GLU A 209 9.82 3.35 -6.81
N PHE A 210 9.71 4.68 -6.68
CA PHE A 210 9.08 5.55 -7.66
C PHE A 210 9.68 5.35 -9.05
N ARG A 211 11.00 5.40 -9.18
CA ARG A 211 11.70 5.17 -10.45
C ARG A 211 11.39 3.81 -11.06
N SER A 212 11.19 2.77 -10.26
CA SER A 212 10.86 1.44 -10.76
C SER A 212 9.50 1.40 -11.47
N TRP A 213 8.56 2.29 -11.12
CA TRP A 213 7.21 2.38 -11.69
C TRP A 213 7.10 3.38 -12.85
N TYR A 214 7.99 4.37 -12.91
CA TYR A 214 7.95 5.46 -13.90
C TYR A 214 9.16 5.47 -14.86
N ARG A 215 9.68 4.29 -15.22
CA ARG A 215 10.95 4.10 -15.97
C ARG A 215 11.03 4.76 -17.35
N LYS A 216 9.90 5.09 -17.98
CA LYS A 216 9.88 5.75 -19.30
C LYS A 216 10.03 7.27 -19.19
N ILE A 217 9.87 7.86 -18.01
CA ILE A 217 10.20 9.28 -17.80
C ILE A 217 11.73 9.42 -17.83
N PRO A 218 12.30 10.35 -18.63
CA PRO A 218 13.73 10.61 -18.64
C PRO A 218 14.29 10.83 -17.22
N PRO A 219 15.47 10.28 -16.87
CA PRO A 219 15.98 10.32 -15.50
C PRO A 219 16.06 11.72 -14.86
N ALA A 220 16.42 12.75 -15.65
CA ALA A 220 16.48 14.13 -15.16
C ALA A 220 15.09 14.68 -14.81
N GLN A 221 14.10 14.46 -15.69
CA GLN A 221 12.71 14.84 -15.45
C GLN A 221 12.09 14.06 -14.29
N LEU A 222 12.41 12.77 -14.18
CA LEU A 222 11.94 11.92 -13.09
C LEU A 222 12.42 12.43 -11.72
N LYS A 223 13.64 12.96 -11.65
CA LYS A 223 14.17 13.61 -10.43
C LYS A 223 13.36 14.86 -10.08
N SER A 224 13.08 15.72 -11.05
CA SER A 224 12.24 16.92 -10.89
C SER A 224 10.82 16.59 -10.43
N VAL A 225 10.19 15.59 -11.04
CA VAL A 225 8.85 15.11 -10.65
C VAL A 225 8.84 14.54 -9.24
N PHE A 226 9.82 13.69 -8.92
CA PHE A 226 9.94 13.15 -7.57
C PHE A 226 10.08 14.27 -6.54
N GLU A 227 10.88 15.31 -6.83
CA GLU A 227 11.05 16.41 -5.88
C GLU A 227 9.75 17.14 -5.61
N GLY A 228 8.97 17.48 -6.64
CA GLY A 228 7.71 18.19 -6.40
C GLY A 228 6.65 17.33 -5.71
N LEU A 229 6.60 16.03 -6.00
CA LEU A 229 5.76 15.09 -5.22
C LEU A 229 6.24 14.99 -3.76
N TRP A 230 7.55 14.96 -3.54
CA TRP A 230 8.15 14.86 -2.22
C TRP A 230 7.89 16.12 -1.39
N GLN A 231 8.03 17.30 -1.99
CA GLN A 231 7.82 18.60 -1.36
C GLN A 231 6.35 19.01 -1.28
N ALA A 232 5.43 18.32 -1.96
CA ALA A 232 4.01 18.65 -1.93
C ALA A 232 3.49 18.72 -0.48
N ASP A 233 2.87 19.84 -0.14
CA ASP A 233 2.29 20.06 1.19
C ASP A 233 1.11 19.13 1.43
N GLN A 234 0.22 19.01 0.44
CA GLN A 234 -0.97 18.19 0.46
C GLN A 234 -1.20 17.54 -0.91
N LEU A 235 -1.66 16.30 -0.90
CA LEU A 235 -2.22 15.60 -2.06
C LEU A 235 -3.55 14.98 -1.65
N THR A 236 -4.59 15.21 -2.44
CA THR A 236 -5.91 14.60 -2.23
C THR A 236 -5.97 13.21 -2.84
N HIS A 237 -6.94 12.40 -2.39
CA HIS A 237 -7.24 11.09 -2.97
C HIS A 237 -7.48 11.18 -4.49
N ALA A 238 -8.26 12.18 -4.94
CA ALA A 238 -8.57 12.37 -6.35
C ALA A 238 -7.32 12.67 -7.20
N GLU A 239 -6.42 13.54 -6.73
CA GLU A 239 -5.16 13.84 -7.42
C GLU A 239 -4.26 12.61 -7.51
N LEU A 240 -4.18 11.81 -6.43
CA LEU A 240 -3.40 10.57 -6.43
C LEU A 240 -3.97 9.53 -7.41
N VAL A 241 -5.29 9.39 -7.47
CA VAL A 241 -5.99 8.50 -8.43
C VAL A 241 -5.79 8.98 -9.85
N GLU A 242 -5.90 10.29 -10.11
CA GLU A 242 -5.67 10.88 -11.42
C GLU A 242 -4.24 10.60 -11.89
N MET A 243 -3.24 10.88 -11.05
CA MET A 243 -1.82 10.61 -11.36
C MET A 243 -1.49 9.13 -11.52
N ALA A 244 -2.15 8.25 -10.76
CA ALA A 244 -1.97 6.81 -10.88
C ALA A 244 -2.56 6.25 -12.19
N THR A 245 -3.67 6.84 -12.63
CA THR A 245 -4.39 6.48 -13.86
C THR A 245 -3.69 7.02 -15.10
N ASP A 246 -3.40 8.33 -15.10
CA ASP A 246 -2.69 9.03 -16.17
C ASP A 246 -1.31 9.46 -15.70
N THR A 247 -0.29 8.70 -16.12
CA THR A 247 1.10 8.96 -15.73
C THR A 247 1.66 10.26 -16.30
N LEU A 248 1.01 10.91 -17.28
CA LEU A 248 1.43 12.24 -17.71
C LEU A 248 1.14 13.28 -16.62
N ARG A 249 0.13 13.05 -15.78
CA ARG A 249 -0.24 13.98 -14.70
C ARG A 249 0.79 14.05 -13.57
N VAL A 250 1.67 13.04 -13.44
CA VAL A 250 2.81 13.20 -12.51
C VAL A 250 3.80 14.24 -13.01
N MET A 251 3.87 14.49 -14.33
CA MET A 251 4.80 15.47 -14.92
C MET A 251 4.45 16.89 -14.51
N ASP A 252 3.17 17.17 -14.27
CA ASP A 252 2.66 18.46 -13.77
C ASP A 252 3.21 18.80 -12.37
N ARG A 253 3.80 17.82 -11.67
CA ARG A 253 4.43 17.99 -10.36
C ARG A 253 5.93 18.26 -10.43
N ALA A 254 6.52 18.41 -11.62
CA ALA A 254 7.94 18.67 -11.73
C ALA A 254 8.35 20.03 -11.12
N LEU A 255 9.40 20.02 -10.31
CA LEU A 255 10.08 21.24 -9.84
C LEU A 255 11.43 21.41 -10.52
N ASP A 256 11.85 22.67 -10.67
CA ASP A 256 13.20 23.01 -11.12
C ASP A 256 14.19 22.72 -9.99
N VAL A 257 15.09 21.77 -10.23
CA VAL A 257 16.05 21.26 -9.24
C VAL A 257 17.41 21.07 -9.88
N GLU A 258 18.46 21.17 -9.08
CA GLU A 258 19.82 20.97 -9.56
C GLU A 258 20.00 19.58 -10.18
N GLY A 259 20.40 19.54 -11.46
CA GLY A 259 20.54 18.30 -12.23
C GLY A 259 19.22 17.60 -12.56
N GLY A 260 18.09 18.30 -12.41
CA GLY A 260 16.79 17.92 -12.97
C GLY A 260 16.49 18.68 -14.26
N GLU A 261 15.42 18.28 -14.93
CA GLU A 261 14.91 18.95 -16.13
C GLU A 261 13.40 19.10 -15.99
N LEU A 262 12.86 20.29 -16.28
CA LEU A 262 11.42 20.44 -16.36
C LEU A 262 10.90 19.76 -17.64
N PRO A 263 9.81 18.99 -17.58
CA PRO A 263 9.16 18.47 -18.77
C PRO A 263 8.72 19.62 -19.67
N GLU A 264 9.16 19.62 -20.93
CA GLU A 264 8.47 20.38 -21.96
C GLU A 264 7.08 19.76 -22.13
N VAL A 265 6.03 20.58 -22.23
CA VAL A 265 4.65 20.11 -22.43
C VAL A 265 4.58 19.35 -23.75
N GLN A 266 4.80 18.05 -23.72
CA GLN A 266 4.67 17.16 -24.86
C GLN A 266 3.32 16.45 -24.72
N ASN A 267 2.38 16.79 -25.60
CA ASN A 267 1.09 16.11 -25.77
C ASN A 267 1.24 14.67 -26.31
N LYS A 268 2.39 14.02 -26.11
CA LYS A 268 2.66 12.69 -26.66
C LYS A 268 2.24 11.65 -25.64
N VAL A 269 1.31 10.78 -26.03
CA VAL A 269 0.84 9.65 -25.20
C VAL A 269 2.04 8.79 -24.78
N MET A 270 2.33 8.74 -23.48
CA MET A 270 3.41 7.89 -22.96
C MET A 270 2.98 6.42 -22.91
N LEU A 271 3.57 5.61 -23.78
CA LEU A 271 3.33 4.16 -23.85
C LEU A 271 4.11 3.42 -22.76
N MET A 272 3.46 3.28 -21.60
CA MET A 272 4.06 2.70 -20.41
C MET A 272 3.87 1.17 -20.34
N PRO A 273 4.88 0.40 -19.89
CA PRO A 273 4.71 -1.04 -19.71
C PRO A 273 3.57 -1.38 -18.75
N GLY A 274 2.78 -2.40 -19.10
CA GLY A 274 1.60 -2.84 -18.36
C GLY A 274 0.29 -2.14 -18.76
N PHE A 275 0.33 -1.02 -19.50
CA PHE A 275 -0.91 -0.41 -20.00
C PHE A 275 -1.60 -1.33 -21.02
N PRO A 276 -2.94 -1.33 -21.05
CA PRO A 276 -3.67 -2.09 -22.05
C PRO A 276 -3.43 -1.52 -23.45
N CYS A 277 -3.04 -2.38 -24.39
CA CYS A 277 -2.98 -2.00 -25.80
C CYS A 277 -4.35 -1.48 -26.27
N PRO A 278 -4.46 -0.34 -26.97
CA PRO A 278 -5.76 0.20 -27.39
C PRO A 278 -6.48 -0.72 -28.38
N LEU A 279 -5.74 -1.58 -29.10
CA LEU A 279 -6.28 -2.50 -30.09
C LEU A 279 -6.82 -3.80 -29.47
N CYS A 280 -6.07 -4.46 -28.57
CA CYS A 280 -6.50 -5.75 -27.99
C CYS A 280 -6.92 -5.68 -26.53
N ARG A 281 -6.72 -4.54 -25.87
CA ARG A 281 -7.01 -4.27 -24.44
C ARG A 281 -6.26 -5.14 -23.44
N PHE A 282 -5.29 -5.95 -23.89
CA PHE A 282 -4.40 -6.69 -22.99
C PHE A 282 -3.23 -5.83 -22.53
N PRO A 283 -2.80 -5.95 -21.26
CA PRO A 283 -1.56 -5.35 -20.77
C PRO A 283 -0.38 -5.72 -21.67
N THR A 284 0.40 -4.72 -22.10
CA THR A 284 1.63 -4.97 -22.87
C THR A 284 2.85 -4.34 -22.21
N TYR A 285 3.94 -5.08 -22.21
CA TYR A 285 5.26 -4.59 -21.82
C TYR A 285 6.15 -4.30 -23.04
N SER A 286 5.63 -4.59 -24.23
CA SER A 286 6.31 -4.46 -25.52
C SER A 286 5.45 -3.58 -26.44
N TRP A 287 5.84 -2.31 -26.53
CA TRP A 287 5.18 -1.32 -27.36
C TRP A 287 5.97 -1.12 -28.66
N VAL A 288 5.28 -1.11 -29.80
CA VAL A 288 5.88 -0.70 -31.06
C VAL A 288 5.80 0.82 -31.14
N GLU A 289 6.93 1.46 -30.87
CA GLU A 289 7.09 2.92 -31.02
C GLU A 289 7.30 3.26 -32.51
N ASP A 290 6.95 4.48 -32.91
CA ASP A 290 7.15 5.01 -34.27
C ASP A 290 6.41 4.21 -35.37
N LEU A 291 5.13 3.92 -35.12
CA LEU A 291 4.28 3.13 -36.01
C LEU A 291 4.15 3.71 -37.42
N GLU A 292 4.15 5.04 -37.54
CA GLU A 292 3.99 5.74 -38.81
C GLU A 292 5.13 5.46 -39.79
N ASN A 293 6.35 5.25 -39.28
CA ASN A 293 7.52 4.90 -40.10
C ASN A 293 7.76 3.38 -40.19
N LYS A 294 7.24 2.60 -39.23
CA LYS A 294 7.47 1.14 -39.16
C LYS A 294 6.38 0.30 -39.84
N LEU A 295 5.23 0.89 -40.13
CA LEU A 295 4.09 0.20 -40.75
C LEU A 295 3.78 0.81 -42.11
N GLU A 296 3.42 -0.07 -43.04
CA GLU A 296 2.90 0.32 -44.34
C GLU A 296 1.54 1.01 -44.18
N LYS A 297 1.27 2.01 -45.03
CA LYS A 297 0.05 2.81 -44.95
C LYS A 297 -1.23 1.97 -44.98
N HIS A 298 -1.28 0.92 -45.80
CA HIS A 298 -2.47 0.07 -45.91
C HIS A 298 -2.75 -0.70 -44.62
N VAL A 299 -1.71 -1.07 -43.85
CA VAL A 299 -1.87 -1.70 -42.54
C VAL A 299 -2.43 -0.71 -41.53
N LEU A 300 -1.92 0.53 -41.52
CA LEU A 300 -2.41 1.60 -40.64
C LEU A 300 -3.88 1.92 -40.91
N ASP A 301 -4.24 2.06 -42.18
CA ASP A 301 -5.63 2.31 -42.60
C ASP A 301 -6.54 1.16 -42.18
N PHE A 302 -6.10 -0.10 -42.36
CA PHE A 302 -6.84 -1.27 -41.92
C PHE A 302 -7.04 -1.30 -40.39
N ILE A 303 -6.04 -0.91 -39.59
CA ILE A 303 -6.20 -0.81 -38.13
C ILE A 303 -7.25 0.25 -37.77
N ARG A 304 -7.19 1.44 -38.40
CA ARG A 304 -8.16 2.54 -38.17
C ARG A 304 -9.59 2.15 -38.53
N ASP A 305 -9.77 1.40 -39.61
CA ASP A 305 -11.09 0.88 -40.01
C ASP A 305 -11.67 -0.09 -38.98
N ASN A 306 -10.81 -0.89 -38.33
CA ASN A 306 -11.21 -1.83 -37.29
C ASN A 306 -11.33 -1.19 -35.89
N HIS A 307 -10.67 -0.07 -35.66
CA HIS A 307 -10.66 0.68 -34.41
C HIS A 307 -10.90 2.16 -34.65
N PRO A 308 -12.15 2.58 -34.90
CA PRO A 308 -12.47 3.98 -35.13
C PRO A 308 -12.06 4.85 -33.92
N GLY A 309 -11.25 5.88 -34.18
CA GLY A 309 -10.71 6.78 -33.15
C GLY A 309 -9.33 6.40 -32.62
N TRP A 310 -8.74 5.29 -33.09
CA TRP A 310 -7.33 4.99 -32.87
C TRP A 310 -6.44 5.76 -33.86
N ASP A 311 -5.23 6.10 -33.41
CA ASP A 311 -4.17 6.73 -34.18
C ASP A 311 -2.79 6.24 -33.70
N THR A 312 -1.75 6.46 -34.52
CA THR A 312 -0.39 5.98 -34.29
C THR A 312 0.22 6.49 -32.98
N GLU A 313 -0.20 7.66 -32.51
CA GLU A 313 0.23 8.23 -31.24
C GLU A 313 -0.24 7.39 -30.04
N PHE A 314 -1.39 6.71 -30.12
CA PHE A 314 -1.88 5.84 -29.06
C PHE A 314 -1.15 4.49 -28.99
N GLY A 315 -0.30 4.20 -29.98
CA GLY A 315 0.54 3.01 -30.00
C GLY A 315 -0.21 1.69 -30.25
N ALA A 316 0.55 0.61 -30.34
CA ALA A 316 0.07 -0.76 -30.44
C ALA A 316 1.13 -1.72 -29.88
N CYS A 317 0.70 -2.84 -29.29
CA CYS A 317 1.64 -3.89 -28.89
C CYS A 317 2.19 -4.64 -30.10
N ASP A 318 3.39 -5.20 -29.96
CA ASP A 318 4.05 -6.02 -30.97
C ASP A 318 3.13 -7.11 -31.57
N ARG A 319 2.41 -7.84 -30.72
CA ARG A 319 1.47 -8.88 -31.16
C ARG A 319 0.31 -8.33 -31.99
N CYS A 320 -0.25 -7.17 -31.62
CA CYS A 320 -1.30 -6.56 -32.42
C CYS A 320 -0.76 -6.13 -33.77
N VAL A 321 0.42 -5.51 -33.79
CA VAL A 321 1.07 -5.09 -35.03
C VAL A 321 1.28 -6.29 -35.95
N GLU A 322 1.82 -7.40 -35.44
CA GLU A 322 2.01 -8.63 -36.23
C GLU A 322 0.69 -9.19 -36.78
N VAL A 323 -0.33 -9.30 -35.94
CA VAL A 323 -1.64 -9.83 -36.35
C VAL A 323 -2.31 -8.94 -37.39
N TYR A 324 -2.26 -7.62 -37.21
CA TYR A 324 -2.86 -6.67 -38.14
C TYR A 324 -2.12 -6.59 -39.47
N LYS A 325 -0.78 -6.74 -39.48
CA LYS A 325 -0.01 -6.91 -40.73
C LYS A 325 -0.51 -8.12 -41.51
N LEU A 326 -0.56 -9.29 -40.88
CA LEU A 326 -1.00 -10.53 -41.53
C LEU A 326 -2.44 -10.44 -42.07
N ARG A 327 -3.34 -9.80 -41.33
CA ARG A 327 -4.74 -9.60 -41.76
C ARG A 327 -4.86 -8.60 -42.92
N ALA A 328 -4.14 -7.49 -42.85
CA ALA A 328 -4.16 -6.48 -43.91
C ALA A 328 -3.58 -7.03 -45.23
N ASP A 329 -2.60 -7.94 -45.15
CA ASP A 329 -2.01 -8.61 -46.31
C ASP A 329 -2.86 -9.80 -46.84
N GLY A 330 -3.99 -10.11 -46.19
CA GLY A 330 -4.91 -11.18 -46.59
C GLY A 330 -4.40 -12.60 -46.31
N VAL A 331 -3.45 -12.74 -45.38
CA VAL A 331 -2.79 -14.02 -45.03
C VAL A 331 -3.56 -14.79 -43.94
N MET A 332 -4.63 -14.21 -43.37
CA MET A 332 -5.39 -14.78 -42.25
C MET A 332 -6.90 -14.64 -42.43
#